data_AF-A0A931US91-F1
#
_entry.id   AF-A0A931US91-F1
#
_cell.length_a   1.000
_cell.length_b   1.000
_cell.length_c   1.000
_cell.angle_alpha   90.00
_cell.angle_beta   90.00
_cell.angle_gamma   90.00
#
_symmetry.space_group_name_H-M   'P 1'
#
loop_
_entity.id
_entity.type
_entity.pdbx_description
1 polymer ?
#
loop_
_entity_poly.entity_id
_entity_poly.type
_entity_poly.pdbx_seq_one_letter_code
_entity_poly.pdbx_strand_id
1 'polypeptide(L)' 'VSDGTDTPARCKVRAPSFCAISCLPEVGPGAMIADAVALVGSLDIVLGEIDR' A
#
# COMPACT_ATOMS: atom_id res chain seq x y z
N VAL A 1 19.24 -6.21 -0.67
CA VAL A 1 20.18 -7.27 -0.22
C VAL A 1 21.23 -7.43 -1.30
N SER A 2 22.51 -7.41 -0.96
CA SER A 2 23.63 -7.55 -1.89
C SER A 2 24.39 -8.85 -1.57
N ASP A 3 24.86 -9.54 -2.61
CA ASP A 3 25.70 -10.73 -2.57
C ASP A 3 27.15 -10.45 -3.00
N GLY A 4 27.52 -9.18 -3.12
CA GLY A 4 28.86 -8.74 -3.53
C GLY A 4 29.07 -8.60 -5.05
N THR A 5 28.03 -8.80 -5.86
CA THR A 5 28.07 -8.50 -7.30
C THR A 5 27.65 -7.06 -7.61
N ASP A 6 27.91 -6.61 -8.85
CA ASP A 6 27.56 -5.26 -9.32
C ASP A 6 26.05 -5.03 -9.46
N THR A 7 25.24 -6.09 -9.30
CA THR A 7 23.79 -6.06 -9.39
C THR A 7 23.13 -6.45 -8.07
N PRO A 8 22.02 -5.83 -7.67
CA PRO A 8 21.38 -6.16 -6.42
C PRO A 8 20.71 -7.54 -6.48
N ALA A 9 21.17 -8.46 -5.63
CA ALA A 9 20.55 -9.79 -5.47
C ALA A 9 19.05 -9.72 -5.11
N ARG A 10 18.63 -8.70 -4.35
CA ARG A 10 17.21 -8.41 -4.08
C ARG A 10 16.99 -6.93 -3.81
N CYS A 11 16.06 -6.33 -4.54
CA CYS A 11 15.51 -5.02 -4.22
C CYS A 11 14.07 -5.19 -3.72
N LYS A 12 13.80 -4.83 -2.47
CA LYS A 12 12.45 -4.81 -1.90
C LYS A 12 12.11 -3.36 -1.55
N VAL A 13 11.07 -2.82 -2.17
CA VAL A 13 10.54 -1.49 -1.87
C VAL A 13 9.25 -1.68 -1.09
N ARG A 14 9.04 -0.89 -0.03
CA ARG A 14 7.79 -0.86 0.73
C ARG A 14 7.08 0.44 0.40
N ALA A 15 6.01 0.35 -0.39
CA ALA A 15 5.22 1.52 -0.74
C ALA A 15 4.50 2.10 0.50
N PRO A 16 4.41 3.42 0.64
CA PRO A 16 3.61 4.05 1.68
C PRO A 16 2.13 3.70 1.53
N SER A 17 1.63 3.68 0.29
CA SER A 17 0.28 3.28 -0.11
C SER A 17 -0.07 1.86 0.35
N PHE A 18 0.89 0.93 0.28
CA PHE A 18 0.73 -0.45 0.78
C PHE A 18 0.58 -0.50 2.31
N CYS A 19 1.20 0.43 3.04
CA CYS A 19 1.03 0.54 4.49
C CYS A 19 -0.30 1.20 4.85
N ALA A 20 -0.67 2.26 4.15
CA ALA A 20 -1.92 2.99 4.38
C ALA A 20 -3.15 2.08 4.19
N ILE A 21 -3.13 1.19 3.19
CA ILE A 21 -4.25 0.27 2.92
C ILE A 21 -4.50 -0.71 4.09
N SER A 22 -3.49 -1.01 4.91
CA SER A 22 -3.63 -1.93 6.04
C SER A 22 -4.50 -1.38 7.18
N CYS A 23 -4.84 -0.09 7.15
CA CYS A 23 -5.77 0.52 8.11
C CYS A 23 -7.25 0.33 7.74
N LEU A 24 -7.58 0.02 6.48
CA LEU A 24 -8.97 -0.18 6.00
C LEU A 24 -9.79 -1.20 6.82
N PRO A 25 -9.24 -2.34 7.28
CA PRO A 25 -9.99 -3.29 8.10
C PRO A 25 -10.42 -2.74 9.46
N GLU A 26 -9.69 -1.75 10.00
CA GLU A 26 -10.01 -1.13 11.29
C GLU A 26 -10.99 0.04 11.14
N VAL A 27 -10.91 0.79 10.03
CA VAL A 27 -11.76 1.99 9.81
C VAL A 27 -13.00 1.74 8.94
N GLY A 28 -13.04 0.63 8.21
CA GLY A 28 -14.13 0.25 7.31
C GLY A 28 -15.38 -0.37 7.97
N PRO A 29 -15.30 -1.10 9.09
CA PRO A 29 -16.49 -1.70 9.71
C PRO A 29 -17.51 -0.64 10.14
N GLY A 30 -18.76 -0.81 9.71
CA GLY A 30 -19.85 0.12 10.01
C GLY A 30 -19.95 1.34 9.09
N ALA A 31 -18.99 1.52 8.18
CA ALA A 31 -19.03 2.56 7.16
C ALA A 31 -19.95 2.17 5.99
N MET A 32 -20.54 3.16 5.32
CA MET A 32 -21.34 2.92 4.12
C MET A 32 -20.44 2.66 2.91
N ILE A 33 -21.01 2.09 1.84
CA ILE A 33 -20.28 1.89 0.57
C ILE A 33 -19.77 3.24 0.01
N ALA A 34 -20.50 4.33 0.22
CA ALA A 34 -20.06 5.67 -0.15
C ALA A 34 -18.79 6.10 0.61
N ASP A 35 -18.68 5.73 1.90
CA ASP A 35 -17.54 6.06 2.74
C ASP A 35 -16.29 5.27 2.32
N ALA A 36 -16.46 4.09 1.71
CA ALA A 36 -15.33 3.33 1.16
C ALA A 36 -14.58 4.12 0.07
N VAL A 37 -15.30 4.87 -0.77
CA VAL A 37 -14.68 5.72 -1.81
C VAL A 37 -13.91 6.89 -1.16
N ALA A 38 -14.51 7.51 -0.14
CA ALA A 38 -13.86 8.60 0.59
C ALA A 38 -12.61 8.12 1.35
N LEU A 39 -12.66 6.94 1.97
CA LEU A 39 -11.53 6.31 2.65
C LEU A 39 -10.39 6.00 1.68
N VAL A 40 -10.68 5.40 0.54
CA VAL A 40 -9.68 5.09 -0.49
C VAL A 40 -9.04 6.36 -1.06
N GLY A 41 -9.84 7.40 -1.32
CA GLY A 41 -9.33 8.70 -1.79
C GLY A 41 -8.51 9.45 -0.74
N SER A 42 -8.86 9.34 0.54
CA SER A 42 -8.15 10.01 1.64
C SER A 42 -6.80 9.35 1.96
N LEU A 43 -6.65 8.06 1.69
CA LEU A 43 -5.41 7.31 1.88
C LEU A 43 -4.44 7.43 0.69
N ASP A 44 -4.83 8.13 -0.38
CA ASP A 44 -4.06 8.36 -1.61
C ASP A 44 -3.45 7.06 -2.18
N ILE A 45 -4.33 6.07 -2.43
CA ILE A 45 -3.93 4.73 -2.84
C ILE A 45 -3.54 4.74 -4.32
N VAL A 46 -2.22 4.72 -4.60
CA VAL A 46 -1.70 4.50 -5.96
C VAL A 46 -1.50 3.00 -6.21
N LEU A 47 -2.39 2.39 -7.01
CA LEU A 47 -2.39 0.95 -7.28
C LEU A 47 -1.07 0.45 -7.89
N GLY A 48 -0.41 1.26 -8.72
CA GLY A 48 0.87 0.89 -9.33
C GLY A 48 2.03 0.74 -8.36
N GLU A 49 1.88 1.19 -7.10
CA GLU A 49 2.88 0.99 -6.03
C GLU A 49 2.61 -0.24 -5.17
N ILE A 50 1.35 -0.67 -5.09
CA ILE A 50 0.86 -1.72 -4.20
C ILE A 50 1.07 -3.11 -4.81
N ASP A 51 1.09 -3.21 -6.13
CA ASP A 51 1.24 -4.47 -6.88
C ASP A 51 2.70 -4.96 -7.03
N ARG A 52 3.68 -4.31 -6.36
CA ARG A 52 5.12 -4.58 -6.46
C ARG A 52 5.65 -5.44 -5.30
#